data_AF-A0A922LAQ0-F1
#
_entry.id   AF-A0A922LAQ0-F1
#
_cell.length_a   1.000
_cell.length_b   1.000
_cell.length_c   1.000
_cell.angle_alpha   90.00
_cell.angle_beta   90.00
_cell.angle_gamma   90.00
#
_symmetry.space_group_name_H-M   'P 1'
#
loop_
_entity.id
_entity.type
_entity.pdbx_description
1 polymer ?
#
loop_
_entity_poly.entity_id
_entity_poly.type
_entity_poly.pdbx_seq_one_letter_code
_entity_poly.pdbx_strand_id
1 'polypeptide(L)'
;MDQSSLSLNPNSKIENELYRLMIRSRQMIRNGLQPDLDWNEEKIIDSGKLLKEIEMIQRTMKMINKTINVKLFNESRDCCEELKKFTKLLIEHRKQLKQIDHDQMLKSLDEWSEQNDNFGRIRKYFFNV
;
A
#
# COMPACT_ATOMS: atom_id res chain seq x y z
N MET A 1 20.33 -48.34 -0.58
CA MET A 1 19.08 -47.89 0.04
C MET A 1 18.83 -46.48 -0.44
N ASP A 2 17.71 -46.31 -1.13
CA ASP A 2 17.47 -45.25 -2.10
C ASP A 2 17.45 -43.84 -1.51
N GLN A 3 18.24 -42.97 -2.15
CA GLN A 3 18.04 -41.53 -2.11
C GLN A 3 16.67 -41.25 -2.72
N SER A 4 15.68 -41.07 -1.84
CA SER A 4 14.37 -40.52 -2.20
C SER A 4 14.59 -39.08 -2.65
N SER A 5 14.86 -38.93 -3.94
CA SER A 5 14.77 -37.67 -4.65
C SER A 5 13.32 -37.19 -4.53
N LEU A 6 13.06 -36.32 -3.55
CA LEU A 6 11.86 -35.51 -3.46
C LEU A 6 11.78 -34.67 -4.74
N SER A 7 11.15 -35.25 -5.76
CA SER A 7 10.66 -34.55 -6.93
C SER A 7 9.62 -33.54 -6.45
N LEU A 8 10.11 -32.36 -6.04
CA LEU A 8 9.30 -31.19 -5.72
C LEU A 8 8.59 -30.77 -7.00
N ASN A 9 7.32 -31.18 -7.12
CA ASN A 9 6.47 -30.79 -8.22
C ASN A 9 6.50 -29.24 -8.34
N PRO A 10 7.06 -28.68 -9.44
CA PRO A 10 7.26 -27.23 -9.56
C PRO A 10 5.94 -26.45 -9.49
N ASN A 11 4.80 -27.12 -9.71
CA ASN A 11 3.45 -26.58 -9.53
C ASN A 11 3.19 -26.17 -8.09
N SER A 12 3.57 -27.02 -7.13
CA SER A 12 3.39 -26.71 -5.70
C SER A 12 4.19 -25.47 -5.31
N LYS A 13 5.38 -25.26 -5.87
CA LYS A 13 6.23 -24.11 -5.51
C LYS A 13 5.62 -22.79 -5.94
N ILE A 14 5.15 -22.69 -7.19
CA ILE A 14 4.56 -21.45 -7.72
C ILE A 14 3.20 -21.18 -7.07
N GLU A 15 2.36 -22.20 -6.88
CA GLU A 15 1.08 -22.07 -6.18
C GLU A 15 1.26 -21.71 -4.70
N ASN A 16 2.23 -22.33 -4.01
CA ASN A 16 2.58 -21.97 -2.63
C ASN A 16 3.10 -20.54 -2.53
N GLU A 17 3.90 -20.10 -3.50
CA GLU A 17 4.40 -18.72 -3.53
C GLU A 17 3.25 -17.72 -3.73
N LEU A 18 2.36 -17.98 -4.68
CA LEU A 18 1.16 -17.17 -4.90
C LEU A 18 0.33 -17.08 -3.61
N TYR A 19 0.12 -18.21 -2.94
CA TYR A 19 -0.63 -18.27 -1.69
C TYR A 19 0.04 -17.47 -0.56
N ARG A 20 1.37 -17.56 -0.43
CA ARG A 20 2.14 -16.77 0.55
C ARG A 20 2.02 -15.28 0.30
N LEU A 21 2.13 -14.84 -0.95
CA LEU A 21 1.97 -13.45 -1.34
C LEU A 21 0.56 -12.93 -1.05
N MET A 22 -0.47 -13.76 -1.30
CA MET A 22 -1.85 -13.43 -0.95
C MET A 22 -2.08 -13.31 0.56
N ILE A 23 -1.48 -14.19 1.37
CA ILE A 23 -1.54 -14.07 2.83
C ILE A 23 -0.91 -12.76 3.30
N ARG A 24 0.31 -12.46 2.83
CA ARG A 24 1.03 -11.23 3.19
C ARG A 24 0.24 -9.98 2.80
N SER A 25 -0.36 -10.02 1.63
CA SER A 25 -1.27 -8.99 1.12
C SER A 25 -2.47 -8.76 2.04
N ARG A 26 -3.19 -9.83 2.40
CA ARG A 26 -4.35 -9.74 3.31
C ARG A 26 -3.97 -9.31 4.72
N GLN A 27 -2.80 -9.73 5.22
CA GLN A 27 -2.28 -9.26 6.51
C GLN A 27 -2.02 -7.75 6.49
N MET A 28 -1.40 -7.24 5.42
CA MET A 28 -1.18 -5.81 5.24
C MET A 28 -2.50 -5.02 5.25
N ILE A 29 -3.50 -5.49 4.51
CA ILE A 29 -4.84 -4.87 4.47
C ILE A 29 -5.49 -4.90 5.87
N ARG A 30 -5.40 -6.03 6.58
CA ARG A 30 -5.97 -6.20 7.91
C ARG A 30 -5.34 -5.26 8.96
N ASN A 31 -4.06 -4.93 8.81
CA ASN A 31 -3.39 -3.98 9.69
C ASN A 31 -3.94 -2.55 9.56
N GLY A 32 -4.70 -2.26 8.50
CA GLY A 32 -5.44 -1.02 8.34
C GLY A 32 -4.57 0.20 8.03
N LEU A 33 -5.15 1.37 8.25
CA LEU A 33 -4.48 2.67 8.06
C LEU A 33 -3.86 3.13 9.38
N GLN A 34 -2.69 3.76 9.31
CA GLN A 34 -2.01 4.36 10.47
C GLN A 34 -1.80 5.86 10.26
N PRO A 35 -1.89 6.70 11.30
CA PRO A 35 -1.70 8.15 11.23
C PRO A 35 -0.21 8.52 11.17
N ASP A 36 0.55 7.88 10.29
CA ASP A 36 1.99 8.09 10.10
C ASP A 36 2.26 8.22 8.59
N LEU A 37 2.83 9.37 8.19
CA LEU A 37 3.09 9.68 6.78
C LEU A 37 4.16 8.77 6.17
N ASP A 38 5.23 8.49 6.90
CA ASP A 38 6.35 7.66 6.44
C ASP A 38 5.90 6.20 6.34
N TRP A 39 5.14 5.74 7.32
CA TRP A 39 4.53 4.41 7.29
C TRP A 39 3.58 4.25 6.09
N ASN A 40 2.70 5.23 5.83
CA ASN A 40 1.80 5.17 4.67
C ASN A 40 2.58 5.14 3.35
N GLU A 41 3.66 5.91 3.24
CA GLU A 41 4.51 5.94 2.04
C GLU A 41 5.19 4.59 1.80
N GLU A 42 5.76 3.98 2.84
CA GLU A 42 6.33 2.64 2.77
C GLU A 42 5.27 1.61 2.33
N LYS A 43 4.06 1.66 2.89
CA LYS A 43 3.00 0.70 2.58
C LYS A 43 2.38 0.88 1.20
N ILE A 44 2.37 2.10 0.66
CA ILE A 44 2.03 2.34 -0.75
C ILE A 44 3.04 1.64 -1.67
N ILE A 45 4.33 1.75 -1.37
CA ILE A 45 5.39 1.09 -2.13
C ILE A 45 5.28 -0.42 -2.01
N ASP A 46 5.13 -0.94 -0.79
CA ASP A 46 5.05 -2.37 -0.52
C ASP A 46 3.82 -3.01 -1.17
N SER A 47 2.65 -2.37 -1.09
CA SER A 47 1.45 -2.85 -1.77
C SER A 47 1.64 -2.84 -3.30
N GLY A 48 2.29 -1.82 -3.86
CA GLY A 48 2.64 -1.80 -5.28
C GLY A 48 3.57 -2.94 -5.71
N LYS A 49 4.53 -3.33 -4.87
CA LYS A 49 5.43 -4.48 -5.11
C LYS A 49 4.67 -5.80 -5.07
N LEU A 50 3.89 -6.04 -4.01
CA LEU A 50 3.09 -7.25 -3.86
C LEU A 50 2.12 -7.46 -5.02
N LEU A 51 1.46 -6.38 -5.47
CA LEU A 51 0.56 -6.45 -6.62
C LEU A 51 1.29 -6.89 -7.89
N LYS A 52 2.45 -6.31 -8.17
CA LYS A 52 3.25 -6.67 -9.35
C LYS A 52 3.72 -8.12 -9.30
N GLU A 53 4.14 -8.60 -8.13
CA GLU A 53 4.59 -9.98 -7.95
C GLU A 53 3.44 -10.97 -8.19
N ILE A 54 2.26 -10.72 -7.61
CA ILE A 54 1.07 -11.57 -7.81
C ILE A 54 0.64 -11.56 -9.29
N GLU A 55 0.56 -10.38 -9.92
CA GLU A 55 0.18 -10.28 -11.35
C GLU A 55 1.21 -10.97 -12.28
N MET A 56 2.50 -10.90 -11.94
CA MET A 56 3.56 -11.59 -12.69
C MET A 56 3.40 -13.12 -12.61
N ILE A 57 3.11 -13.65 -11.42
CA ILE A 57 2.85 -15.08 -11.24
C ILE A 57 1.60 -15.50 -12.02
N GLN A 58 0.50 -14.74 -11.94
CA GLN A 58 -0.72 -15.00 -12.72
C GLN A 58 -0.44 -15.06 -14.24
N ARG A 59 0.36 -14.13 -14.77
CA ARG A 59 0.75 -14.13 -16.20
C ARG A 59 1.60 -15.33 -16.55
N THR A 60 2.57 -15.66 -15.70
CA THR A 60 3.44 -16.83 -15.89
C THR A 60 2.64 -18.12 -15.91
N MET A 61 1.72 -18.27 -14.96
CA MET A 61 0.81 -19.41 -14.89
C MET A 61 -0.06 -19.53 -16.15
N LYS A 62 -0.59 -18.43 -16.68
CA LYS A 62 -1.37 -18.40 -17.94
C LYS A 62 -0.53 -18.79 -19.16
N MET A 63 0.73 -18.34 -19.24
CA MET A 63 1.62 -18.62 -20.37
C MET A 63 2.05 -20.08 -20.46
N ILE A 64 2.22 -20.75 -19.32
CA ILE A 64 2.66 -22.17 -19.29
C ILE A 64 1.50 -23.13 -19.66
N ASN A 65 0.30 -22.60 -19.97
CA ASN A 65 -0.92 -23.35 -20.30
C ASN A 65 -1.15 -24.54 -19.36
N LYS A 66 -0.84 -24.32 -18.08
CA LYS A 66 -0.86 -25.33 -17.03
C LYS A 66 -2.23 -25.38 -16.39
N THR A 67 -2.65 -26.57 -15.98
CA THR A 67 -3.88 -26.79 -15.20
C THR A 67 -3.74 -26.15 -13.82
N ILE A 68 -3.99 -24.85 -13.73
CA ILE A 68 -4.01 -24.09 -12.48
C ILE A 68 -5.28 -24.46 -11.73
N ASN A 69 -5.19 -24.54 -10.40
CA ASN A 69 -6.38 -24.54 -9.58
C ASN A 69 -7.19 -23.24 -9.82
N VAL A 70 -8.31 -23.35 -10.55
CA VAL A 70 -9.19 -22.22 -10.91
C VAL A 70 -9.61 -21.42 -9.67
N LYS A 71 -9.81 -22.09 -8.53
CA LYS A 71 -10.13 -21.44 -7.27
C LYS A 71 -9.00 -20.53 -6.81
N LEU A 72 -7.76 -21.03 -6.80
CA LEU A 72 -6.59 -20.23 -6.40
C LEU A 72 -6.37 -19.05 -7.34
N PHE A 73 -6.54 -19.25 -8.65
CA PHE A 73 -6.42 -18.16 -9.62
C PHE A 73 -7.46 -17.06 -9.37
N ASN A 74 -8.73 -17.43 -9.16
CA ASN A 74 -9.78 -16.46 -8.84
C ASN A 74 -9.52 -15.74 -7.51
N GLU A 75 -9.16 -16.47 -6.45
CA GLU A 75 -8.82 -15.85 -5.17
C GLU A 75 -7.64 -14.88 -5.28
N SER A 76 -6.65 -15.19 -6.13
CA SER A 76 -5.52 -14.29 -6.38
C SER A 76 -5.94 -13.03 -7.15
N ARG A 77 -6.94 -13.11 -8.03
CA ARG A 77 -7.52 -11.94 -8.70
C ARG A 77 -8.26 -11.05 -7.71
N ASP A 78 -9.08 -11.65 -6.85
CA ASP A 78 -9.80 -10.93 -5.80
C ASP A 78 -8.80 -10.24 -4.85
N CYS A 79 -7.72 -10.93 -4.48
CA CYS A 79 -6.63 -10.36 -3.69
C CYS A 79 -5.98 -9.15 -4.38
N CYS A 80 -5.76 -9.19 -5.70
CA CYS A 80 -5.25 -8.03 -6.45
C CYS A 80 -6.23 -6.85 -6.43
N GLU A 81 -7.53 -7.09 -6.51
CA GLU A 81 -8.55 -6.04 -6.44
C GLU A 81 -8.63 -5.40 -5.05
N GLU A 82 -8.59 -6.23 -4.00
CA GLU A 82 -8.48 -5.78 -2.61
C GLU A 82 -7.23 -4.92 -2.40
N LEU A 83 -6.08 -5.36 -2.91
CA LEU A 83 -4.84 -4.60 -2.81
C LEU A 83 -4.94 -3.25 -3.51
N LYS A 84 -5.50 -3.21 -4.73
CA LYS A 84 -5.70 -1.96 -5.49
C LYS A 84 -6.59 -0.98 -4.75
N LYS A 85 -7.66 -1.47 -4.10
CA LYS A 85 -8.53 -0.64 -3.26
C LYS A 85 -7.78 -0.12 -2.04
N PHE A 86 -7.02 -0.99 -1.36
CA PHE A 86 -6.24 -0.60 -0.19
C PHE A 86 -5.15 0.42 -0.51
N THR A 87 -4.40 0.25 -1.60
CA THR A 87 -3.40 1.24 -2.05
C THR A 87 -4.03 2.60 -2.33
N LYS A 88 -5.24 2.65 -2.93
CA LYS A 88 -5.96 3.91 -3.11
C LYS A 88 -6.32 4.57 -1.78
N LEU A 89 -6.80 3.78 -0.81
CA LEU A 89 -7.10 4.27 0.53
C LEU A 89 -5.86 4.84 1.23
N LEU A 90 -4.70 4.17 1.12
CA LEU A 90 -3.44 4.69 1.68
C LEU A 90 -3.04 6.04 1.06
N ILE A 91 -3.19 6.19 -0.27
CA ILE A 91 -2.88 7.45 -0.97
C ILE A 91 -3.78 8.58 -0.49
N GLU A 92 -5.09 8.31 -0.37
CA GLU A 92 -6.06 9.28 0.10
C GLU A 92 -5.82 9.66 1.57
N HIS A 93 -5.59 8.68 2.43
CA HIS A 93 -5.28 8.89 3.84
C HIS A 93 -4.01 9.72 4.02
N ARG A 94 -2.94 9.43 3.27
CA ARG A 94 -1.71 10.24 3.26
C ARG A 94 -1.98 11.69 2.86
N LYS A 95 -2.85 11.92 1.87
CA LYS A 95 -3.22 13.28 1.45
C LYS A 95 -3.96 14.02 2.57
N GLN A 96 -4.88 13.34 3.26
CA GLN A 96 -5.61 13.91 4.39
C GLN A 96 -4.68 14.29 5.54
N LEU A 97 -3.72 13.42 5.89
CA LEU A 97 -2.72 13.72 6.92
C LEU A 97 -1.91 14.98 6.59
N LYS A 98 -1.40 15.09 5.35
CA LYS A 98 -0.68 16.30 4.93
C LYS A 98 -1.52 17.57 5.00
N GLN A 99 -2.80 17.47 4.70
CA GLN A 99 -3.72 18.60 4.79
C GLN A 99 -3.95 19.00 6.25
N ILE A 100 -4.14 18.03 7.15
CA ILE A 100 -4.29 18.29 8.59
C ILE A 100 -3.05 18.99 9.15
N ASP A 101 -1.84 18.51 8.82
CA ASP A 101 -0.59 19.12 9.27
C ASP A 101 -0.45 20.57 8.77
N HIS A 102 -0.78 20.80 7.49
CA HIS A 102 -0.76 22.13 6.90
C HIS A 102 -1.77 23.08 7.57
N ASP A 103 -3.00 22.64 7.80
CA ASP A 103 -4.05 23.44 8.43
C ASP A 103 -3.71 23.76 9.90
N GLN A 104 -3.08 22.83 10.62
CA GLN A 104 -2.57 23.07 11.97
C GLN A 104 -1.43 24.09 12.00
N MET A 105 -0.53 24.04 11.01
CA MET A 105 0.54 25.02 10.87
C MET A 105 -0.04 26.41 10.59
N LEU A 106 -1.03 26.53 9.69
CA LEU A 106 -1.69 27.81 9.41
C LEU A 106 -2.36 28.39 10.65
N LYS A 107 -3.10 27.58 11.40
CA LYS A 107 -3.72 28.01 12.67
C LYS A 107 -2.68 28.50 13.68
N SER A 108 -1.59 27.74 13.88
CA SER A 108 -0.50 28.16 14.77
C SER A 108 0.12 29.50 14.35
N LEU A 109 0.25 29.74 13.04
CA LEU A 109 0.77 31.00 12.53
C LEU A 109 -0.21 32.17 12.70
N ASP A 110 -1.51 31.91 12.55
CA ASP A 110 -2.55 32.91 12.80
C ASP A 110 -2.60 33.28 14.29
N GLU A 111 -2.58 32.30 15.19
CA GLU A 111 -2.49 32.51 16.64
C GLU A 111 -1.23 33.30 17.03
N TRP A 112 -0.09 32.98 16.44
CA TRP A 112 1.15 33.72 16.70
C TRP A 112 1.11 35.16 16.17
N SER A 113 0.44 35.38 15.04
CA SER A 113 0.19 36.69 14.44
C SER A 113 -0.74 37.56 15.32
N GLU A 114 -1.76 36.98 15.91
CA GLU A 114 -2.65 37.67 16.87
C GLU A 114 -1.91 38.08 18.14
N GLN A 115 -0.92 37.28 18.58
CA GLN A 115 -0.13 37.56 19.77
C GLN A 115 1.06 38.51 19.50
N ASN A 116 1.49 38.67 18.24
CA ASN A 116 2.65 39.49 17.86
C ASN A 116 2.30 40.51 16.76
N ASP A 117 1.91 41.71 17.18
CA ASP A 117 1.51 42.83 16.30
C ASP A 117 2.47 43.11 15.14
N ASN A 118 3.78 43.02 15.39
CA ASN A 118 4.79 43.31 14.37
C ASN A 118 4.85 42.20 13.30
N PHE A 119 4.72 40.93 13.72
CA PHE A 119 4.63 39.80 12.80
C PHE A 119 3.30 39.80 12.04
N GLY A 120 2.19 40.11 12.71
CA GLY A 120 0.88 40.21 12.07
C GLY A 120 0.83 41.28 10.98
N ARG A 121 1.41 42.47 11.22
CA ARG A 121 1.51 43.53 10.19
C ARG A 121 2.32 43.09 8.97
N ILE A 122 3.44 42.40 9.17
CA ILE A 122 4.28 41.86 8.09
C ILE A 122 3.50 40.78 7.30
N ARG A 123 2.83 39.86 8.00
CA ARG A 123 2.03 38.80 7.36
C ARG A 123 0.92 39.40 6.48
N LYS A 124 0.18 40.41 6.96
CA LYS A 124 -0.84 41.11 6.17
C LYS A 124 -0.26 41.77 4.91
N TYR A 125 0.90 42.43 5.05
CA TYR A 125 1.54 43.14 3.95
C TYR A 125 2.08 42.21 2.85
N PHE A 126 2.62 41.05 3.21
CA PHE A 126 3.20 40.11 2.25
C PHE A 126 2.22 39.08 1.69
N PHE A 127 1.18 38.71 2.44
CA PHE A 127 0.23 37.67 2.05
C PHE A 127 -1.15 38.19 1.65
N ASN A 128 -1.39 39.53 1.68
CA ASN A 128 -2.67 40.16 1.31
C ASN A 128 -3.90 39.55 2.04
N VAL A 129 -3.73 39.21 3.32
CA VAL A 129 -4.80 38.78 4.25
C VAL A 129 -5.07 39.88 5.26
#